data_AF-A6GHA1-F1
#
_entry.id   AF-A6GHA1-F1
#
_cell.length_a   1.000
_cell.length_b   1.000
_cell.length_c   1.000
_cell.angle_alpha   90.00
_cell.angle_beta   90.00
_cell.angle_gamma   90.00
#
_symmetry.space_group_name_H-M   'P 1'
#
loop_
_entity.id
_entity.type
_entity.pdbx_description
1 polymer ?
#
loop_
_entity_poly.entity_id
_entity_poly.type
_entity_poly.pdbx_seq_one_letter_code
_entity_poly.pdbx_strand_id
1 'polypeptide(L)'
;MNTDHPSLRLALALALLAPVAACGDDSSGDDEAADATDESTDTDAGETEADPFADCSAELLAGDFGVADTQGNPGAPRWYGPGADENGALIDDGASEYVVSSTYLALSADADLAMFSELNVANSMTLFANPGLVAAQLGGSAECGSARTFVVWESQAAMMAFVTSDAHVASIVAFPSLSRGGSILSVWPEAVPVSEITWEAALERLADSQAYD
;
A
#
# COMPACT_ATOMS: atom_id res chain seq x y z
N MET A 1 20.30 6.72 45.50
CA MET A 1 19.98 5.39 46.07
C MET A 1 18.84 4.82 45.25
N ASN A 2 19.14 3.70 44.60
CA ASN A 2 18.35 2.70 43.89
C ASN A 2 16.97 3.03 43.29
N THR A 3 16.99 2.89 41.96
CA THR A 3 15.98 2.45 40.99
C THR A 3 15.22 1.18 41.38
N ASP A 4 13.96 1.08 40.97
CA ASP A 4 13.31 -0.20 40.63
C ASP A 4 12.34 0.01 39.46
N HIS A 5 12.75 -0.48 38.28
CA HIS A 5 11.90 -0.68 37.10
C HIS A 5 11.45 -2.15 37.07
N PRO A 6 10.16 -2.46 36.85
CA PRO A 6 9.77 -3.84 36.59
C PRO A 6 10.16 -4.24 35.16
N SER A 7 11.09 -5.19 35.07
CA SER A 7 11.42 -5.94 33.86
C SER A 7 10.21 -6.75 33.38
N LEU A 8 9.66 -6.43 32.20
CA LEU A 8 8.81 -7.37 31.47
C LEU A 8 9.71 -8.29 30.64
N ARG A 9 9.74 -9.56 31.01
CA ARG A 9 10.50 -10.61 30.34
C ARG A 9 9.80 -11.05 29.07
N LEU A 10 10.57 -10.95 27.99
CA LEU A 10 10.57 -11.76 26.78
C LEU A 10 9.98 -13.18 26.98
N ALA A 11 8.87 -13.47 26.30
CA ALA A 11 8.47 -14.84 25.96
C ALA A 11 8.52 -14.96 24.43
N LEU A 12 9.68 -15.41 23.96
CA LEU A 12 9.98 -15.81 22.61
C LEU A 12 9.20 -17.10 22.30
N ALA A 13 8.10 -17.00 21.55
CA ALA A 13 7.42 -18.17 20.99
C ALA A 13 7.86 -18.34 19.54
N LEU A 14 8.90 -19.15 19.37
CA LEU A 14 9.44 -19.62 18.11
C LEU A 14 8.50 -20.72 17.57
N ALA A 15 7.72 -20.44 16.52
CA ALA A 15 6.97 -21.47 15.79
C ALA A 15 7.74 -21.81 14.50
N LEU A 16 8.40 -22.96 14.53
CA LEU A 16 9.03 -23.60 13.37
C LEU A 16 8.02 -24.50 12.62
N LEU A 17 8.05 -24.40 11.28
CA LEU A 17 7.86 -25.43 10.24
C LEU A 17 6.53 -26.20 10.13
N ALA A 18 5.94 -26.14 8.93
CA ALA A 18 5.92 -27.28 7.99
C ALA A 18 5.61 -26.85 6.54
N PRO A 19 6.32 -27.41 5.53
CA PRO A 19 5.93 -27.33 4.11
C PRO A 19 4.93 -28.45 3.78
N VAL A 20 3.86 -28.14 3.05
CA VAL A 20 2.96 -29.16 2.48
C VAL A 20 3.41 -29.41 1.05
N ALA A 21 4.20 -30.47 0.87
CA ALA A 21 4.42 -31.10 -0.43
C ALA A 21 3.20 -32.00 -0.72
N ALA A 22 2.49 -31.74 -1.81
CA ALA A 22 1.53 -32.67 -2.39
C ALA A 22 2.04 -33.08 -3.78
N CYS A 23 2.46 -34.33 -3.88
CA CYS A 23 2.75 -35.05 -5.12
C CYS A 23 1.49 -35.80 -5.58
N GLY A 24 1.34 -35.96 -6.89
CA GLY A 24 0.35 -36.83 -7.55
C GLY A 24 -0.39 -36.06 -8.66
N ASP A 25 -0.54 -36.54 -9.89
CA ASP A 25 -0.36 -37.87 -10.44
C ASP A 25 -0.16 -37.78 -11.97
N ASP A 26 0.46 -38.80 -12.52
CA ASP A 26 0.88 -38.99 -13.91
C ASP A 26 -0.32 -39.39 -14.78
N SER A 27 -0.54 -38.73 -15.93
CA SER A 27 -1.44 -39.28 -16.96
C SER A 27 -0.89 -38.96 -18.35
N SER A 28 -0.16 -39.95 -18.87
CA SER A 28 0.25 -40.05 -20.27
C SER A 28 -0.97 -40.29 -21.18
N GLY A 29 -1.04 -39.58 -22.30
CA GLY A 29 -2.02 -39.79 -23.35
C GLY A 29 -1.46 -39.26 -24.67
N ASP A 30 -0.94 -40.18 -25.48
CA ASP A 30 -0.46 -39.96 -26.84
C ASP A 30 -1.61 -39.61 -27.82
N ASP A 31 -1.16 -39.06 -28.95
CA ASP A 31 -1.63 -39.34 -30.31
C ASP A 31 -2.44 -38.30 -31.11
N GLU A 32 -1.84 -38.06 -32.28
CA GLU A 32 -2.40 -37.80 -33.61
C GLU A 32 -2.64 -36.37 -34.13
N ALA A 33 -2.37 -36.31 -35.43
CA ALA A 33 -2.01 -35.18 -36.25
C ALA A 33 -3.13 -34.78 -37.22
N ALA A 34 -2.84 -33.71 -37.98
CA ALA A 34 -3.61 -33.14 -39.09
C ALA A 34 -4.83 -32.31 -38.62
N ASP A 35 -5.34 -31.33 -39.35
CA ASP A 35 -5.17 -30.89 -40.72
C ASP A 35 -5.65 -29.43 -40.78
N ALA A 36 -5.26 -28.71 -41.83
CA ALA A 36 -5.56 -27.32 -42.09
C ALA A 36 -7.07 -26.99 -42.03
N THR A 37 -7.44 -25.82 -41.51
CA THR A 37 -8.52 -25.02 -42.12
C THR A 37 -8.33 -23.53 -41.82
N ASP A 38 -8.18 -22.80 -42.92
CA ASP A 38 -8.31 -21.36 -43.12
C ASP A 38 -9.72 -20.90 -42.68
N GLU A 39 -9.83 -19.97 -41.74
CA GLU A 39 -11.08 -19.25 -41.52
C GLU A 39 -10.83 -17.80 -41.10
N SER A 40 -11.40 -16.92 -41.91
CA SER A 40 -11.28 -15.47 -41.86
C SER A 40 -11.82 -14.90 -40.55
N THR A 41 -10.95 -14.29 -39.74
CA THR A 41 -11.40 -13.39 -38.68
C THR A 41 -11.41 -11.97 -39.21
N ASP A 42 -12.60 -11.54 -39.61
CA ASP A 42 -13.00 -10.13 -39.66
C ASP A 42 -12.48 -9.44 -38.39
N THR A 43 -11.52 -8.54 -38.57
CA THR A 43 -11.08 -7.60 -37.53
C THR A 43 -12.22 -6.61 -37.31
N ASP A 44 -13.21 -7.04 -36.52
CA ASP A 44 -14.16 -6.14 -35.88
C ASP A 44 -13.32 -5.25 -34.98
N ALA A 45 -13.03 -4.04 -35.47
CA ALA A 45 -12.41 -2.97 -34.72
C ALA A 45 -13.46 -2.48 -33.72
N GLY A 46 -13.75 -3.32 -32.72
CA GLY A 46 -14.49 -2.93 -31.53
C GLY A 46 -13.78 -1.72 -30.98
N GLU A 47 -14.49 -0.59 -30.95
CA GLU A 47 -14.05 0.63 -30.30
C GLU A 47 -13.72 0.23 -28.86
N THR A 48 -12.42 0.04 -28.57
CA THR A 48 -11.94 -0.14 -27.22
C THR A 48 -12.35 1.12 -26.49
N GLU A 49 -13.37 1.02 -25.63
CA GLU A 49 -13.72 2.10 -24.72
C GLU A 49 -12.43 2.55 -24.05
N ALA A 50 -12.11 3.83 -24.19
CA ALA A 50 -10.89 4.39 -23.65
C ALA A 50 -10.89 4.15 -22.13
N ASP A 51 -9.80 3.59 -21.60
CA ASP A 51 -9.63 3.41 -20.16
C ASP A 51 -9.78 4.79 -19.48
N PRO A 52 -10.78 5.00 -18.61
CA PRO A 52 -11.01 6.28 -17.97
C PRO A 52 -9.85 6.72 -17.06
N PHE A 53 -8.89 5.81 -16.77
CA PHE A 53 -7.73 6.06 -15.93
C PHE A 53 -6.40 6.06 -16.70
N ALA A 54 -6.41 6.14 -18.03
CA ALA A 54 -5.20 6.05 -18.85
C ALA A 54 -4.12 7.11 -18.51
N ASP A 55 -4.55 8.28 -18.02
CA ASP A 55 -3.65 9.38 -17.60
C ASP A 55 -3.21 9.29 -16.13
N CYS A 56 -3.66 8.25 -15.40
CA CYS A 56 -3.41 8.09 -13.97
C CYS A 56 -2.22 7.17 -13.72
N SER A 57 -1.18 7.70 -13.09
CA SER A 57 0.05 6.95 -12.78
C SER A 57 0.47 7.12 -11.32
N ALA A 58 1.32 6.22 -10.84
CA ALA A 58 1.90 6.30 -9.49
C ALA A 58 2.80 7.53 -9.30
N GLU A 59 3.34 8.05 -10.40
CA GLU A 59 4.33 9.13 -10.48
C GLU A 59 3.70 10.52 -10.33
N LEU A 60 2.37 10.63 -10.53
CA LEU A 60 1.65 11.89 -10.54
C LEU A 60 0.57 11.92 -9.46
N LEU A 61 0.46 13.04 -8.75
CA LEU A 61 -0.73 13.33 -7.96
C LEU A 61 -1.81 13.85 -8.90
N ALA A 62 -2.98 13.21 -8.84
CA ALA A 62 -4.16 13.67 -9.56
C ALA A 62 -4.58 15.08 -9.10
N GLY A 63 -5.24 15.83 -9.97
CA GLY A 63 -5.67 17.21 -9.66
C GLY A 63 -6.67 17.29 -8.49
N ASP A 64 -7.43 16.22 -8.27
CA ASP A 64 -8.38 16.06 -7.16
C ASP A 64 -7.81 15.31 -5.95
N PHE A 65 -6.50 15.03 -5.94
CA PHE A 65 -5.88 14.31 -4.82
C PHE A 65 -6.13 15.04 -3.50
N GLY A 66 -6.76 14.35 -2.56
CA GLY A 66 -7.04 14.85 -1.23
C GLY A 66 -6.58 13.87 -0.16
N VAL A 67 -6.05 14.41 0.93
CA VAL A 67 -5.80 13.64 2.16
C VAL A 67 -7.07 13.67 3.00
N ALA A 68 -7.52 12.49 3.47
CA ALA A 68 -8.72 12.38 4.27
C ALA A 68 -8.57 13.15 5.60
N ASP A 69 -9.58 13.95 5.95
CA ASP A 69 -9.68 14.55 7.27
C ASP A 69 -10.21 13.57 8.33
N THR A 70 -10.33 14.03 9.57
CA THR A 70 -10.87 13.21 10.68
C THR A 70 -12.32 12.78 10.49
N GLN A 71 -13.02 13.35 9.51
CA GLN A 71 -14.38 13.03 9.11
C GLN A 71 -14.41 12.21 7.80
N GLY A 72 -13.25 11.90 7.21
CA GLY A 72 -13.12 11.15 5.96
C GLY A 72 -13.32 11.99 4.69
N ASN A 73 -13.43 13.32 4.78
CA ASN A 73 -13.56 14.17 3.60
C ASN A 73 -12.18 14.48 3.00
N PRO A 74 -12.07 14.64 1.66
CA PRO A 74 -10.83 15.06 1.04
C PRO A 74 -10.48 16.51 1.44
N GLY A 75 -9.25 16.71 1.89
CA GLY A 75 -8.70 18.01 2.25
C GLY A 75 -7.29 18.21 1.71
N ALA A 76 -6.73 19.40 1.98
CA ALA A 76 -5.35 19.71 1.63
C ALA A 76 -4.38 18.72 2.30
N PRO A 77 -3.26 18.36 1.65
CA PRO A 77 -2.27 17.46 2.23
C PRO A 77 -1.78 17.96 3.59
N ARG A 78 -2.00 17.15 4.62
CA ARG A 78 -1.55 17.42 5.99
C ARG A 78 -1.20 16.13 6.70
N TRP A 79 -0.23 16.22 7.60
CA TRP A 79 0.22 15.11 8.43
C TRP A 79 -0.69 14.90 9.63
N TYR A 80 -0.92 13.63 9.97
CA TYR A 80 -1.63 13.20 11.17
C TYR A 80 -0.77 12.26 11.98
N GLY A 81 -0.64 12.50 13.28
CA GLY A 81 0.11 11.64 14.20
C GLY A 81 0.89 12.45 15.24
N PRO A 82 1.62 11.78 16.15
CA PRO A 82 2.40 12.43 17.20
C PRO A 82 3.49 13.39 16.70
N GLY A 83 4.02 13.16 15.50
CA GLY A 83 5.04 13.97 14.85
C GLY A 83 4.50 15.10 13.98
N ALA A 84 3.19 15.39 14.02
CA ALA A 84 2.57 16.49 13.31
C ALA A 84 2.24 17.66 14.26
N ASP A 85 2.44 18.90 13.80
CA ASP A 85 2.07 20.11 14.55
C ASP A 85 0.57 20.47 14.40
N GLU A 86 0.15 21.56 15.04
CA GLU A 86 -1.24 22.04 15.00
C GLU A 86 -1.73 22.43 13.59
N ASN A 87 -0.79 22.77 12.69
CA ASN A 87 -1.05 23.12 11.31
C ASN A 87 -1.05 21.87 10.39
N GLY A 88 -0.67 20.71 10.91
CA GLY A 88 -0.52 19.47 10.14
C GLY A 88 0.79 19.42 9.33
N ALA A 89 1.82 20.16 9.73
CA ALA A 89 3.19 20.00 9.23
C ALA A 89 3.93 18.94 10.06
N LEU A 90 4.92 18.27 9.47
CA LEU A 90 5.85 17.43 10.25
C LEU A 90 6.70 18.33 11.15
N ILE A 91 6.87 17.90 12.40
CA ILE A 91 7.77 18.56 13.35
C ILE A 91 9.20 18.20 12.97
N ASP A 92 9.98 19.20 12.59
CA ASP A 92 11.41 19.08 12.31
C ASP A 92 12.23 19.60 13.51
N ASP A 93 12.93 18.70 14.19
CA ASP A 93 13.86 19.04 15.27
C ASP A 93 15.31 19.21 14.78
N GLY A 94 15.55 19.01 13.47
CA GLY A 94 16.85 19.09 12.81
C GLY A 94 17.82 17.95 13.13
N ALA A 95 17.39 16.91 13.85
CA ALA A 95 18.25 15.82 14.29
C ALA A 95 17.66 14.42 14.08
N SER A 96 16.33 14.31 14.05
CA SER A 96 15.63 13.05 13.89
C SER A 96 15.64 12.59 12.43
N GLU A 97 15.92 11.30 12.25
CA GLU A 97 15.84 10.60 10.96
C GLU A 97 14.78 9.51 11.07
N TYR A 98 14.01 9.31 9.99
CA TYR A 98 12.84 8.43 10.01
C TYR A 98 12.85 7.42 8.89
N VAL A 99 12.23 6.26 9.13
CA VAL A 99 11.88 5.31 8.07
C VAL A 99 10.60 5.78 7.41
N VAL A 100 10.56 5.74 6.08
CA VAL A 100 9.45 6.28 5.30
C VAL A 100 8.94 5.22 4.34
N SER A 101 7.62 5.12 4.22
CA SER A 101 6.95 4.26 3.24
C SER A 101 5.87 5.02 2.50
N SER A 102 5.79 4.84 1.19
CA SER A 102 4.69 5.32 0.36
C SER A 102 4.06 4.19 -0.44
N THR A 103 2.75 4.25 -0.62
CA THR A 103 2.00 3.24 -1.37
C THR A 103 1.07 3.93 -2.35
N TYR A 104 0.91 3.33 -3.52
CA TYR A 104 -0.09 3.65 -4.51
C TYR A 104 -0.91 2.39 -4.82
N LEU A 105 -2.22 2.54 -4.83
CA LEU A 105 -3.18 1.51 -5.20
C LEU A 105 -4.10 2.08 -6.28
N ALA A 106 -4.02 1.53 -7.48
CA ALA A 106 -4.96 1.82 -8.55
C ALA A 106 -6.20 0.93 -8.36
N LEU A 107 -7.36 1.49 -8.02
CA LEU A 107 -8.57 0.71 -7.77
C LEU A 107 -9.20 0.22 -9.07
N SER A 108 -9.80 -0.96 -9.11
CA SER A 108 -10.57 -1.36 -10.28
C SER A 108 -11.84 -0.50 -10.42
N ALA A 109 -12.34 -0.35 -11.65
CA ALA A 109 -13.59 0.38 -11.91
C ALA A 109 -14.81 -0.30 -11.24
N ASP A 110 -14.73 -1.60 -11.05
CA ASP A 110 -15.72 -2.46 -10.39
C ASP A 110 -15.36 -2.81 -8.94
N ALA A 111 -14.37 -2.13 -8.34
CA ALA A 111 -13.96 -2.38 -6.97
C ALA A 111 -15.15 -2.23 -5.99
N ASP A 112 -15.29 -3.17 -5.06
CA ASP A 112 -16.25 -3.06 -3.96
C ASP A 112 -15.79 -1.96 -2.98
N LEU A 113 -16.31 -0.75 -3.19
CA LEU A 113 -15.95 0.43 -2.39
C LEU A 113 -16.41 0.31 -0.94
N ALA A 114 -17.43 -0.51 -0.63
CA ALA A 114 -17.86 -0.73 0.74
C ALA A 114 -16.84 -1.60 1.48
N MET A 115 -16.41 -2.70 0.87
CA MET A 115 -15.32 -3.54 1.38
C MET A 115 -14.02 -2.75 1.51
N PHE A 116 -13.67 -1.97 0.48
CA PHE A 116 -12.49 -1.10 0.52
C PHE A 116 -12.55 -0.11 1.68
N SER A 117 -13.69 0.54 1.91
CA SER A 117 -13.88 1.48 3.02
C SER A 117 -13.70 0.78 4.38
N GLU A 118 -14.28 -0.41 4.56
CA GLU A 118 -14.13 -1.20 5.79
C GLU A 118 -12.67 -1.55 6.09
N LEU A 119 -11.94 -2.03 5.07
CA LEU A 119 -10.52 -2.33 5.17
C LEU A 119 -9.69 -1.09 5.53
N ASN A 120 -9.99 0.06 4.94
CA ASN A 120 -9.29 1.32 5.27
C ASN A 120 -9.55 1.78 6.69
N VAL A 121 -10.77 1.62 7.21
CA VAL A 121 -11.08 1.93 8.61
C VAL A 121 -10.27 1.02 9.54
N ALA A 122 -10.23 -0.29 9.28
CA ALA A 122 -9.44 -1.23 10.07
C ALA A 122 -7.93 -0.94 10.03
N ASN A 123 -7.39 -0.65 8.84
CA ASN A 123 -5.99 -0.23 8.69
C ASN A 123 -5.71 1.07 9.43
N SER A 124 -6.56 2.08 9.28
CA SER A 124 -6.35 3.38 9.92
C SER A 124 -6.32 3.25 11.43
N MET A 125 -7.25 2.49 12.03
CA MET A 125 -7.25 2.22 13.47
C MET A 125 -5.95 1.53 13.92
N THR A 126 -5.50 0.52 13.18
CA THR A 126 -4.27 -0.22 13.50
C THR A 126 -3.02 0.64 13.33
N LEU A 127 -2.98 1.44 12.27
CA LEU A 127 -1.91 2.38 11.97
C LEU A 127 -1.77 3.43 13.07
N PHE A 128 -2.84 4.13 13.41
CA PHE A 128 -2.82 5.19 14.43
C PHE A 128 -2.69 4.66 15.86
N ALA A 129 -2.92 3.36 16.09
CA ALA A 129 -2.61 2.70 17.35
C ALA A 129 -1.15 2.22 17.46
N ASN A 130 -0.38 2.23 16.36
CA ASN A 130 1.01 1.78 16.36
C ASN A 130 1.89 2.78 17.12
N PRO A 131 2.58 2.37 18.20
CA PRO A 131 3.37 3.28 19.03
C PRO A 131 4.56 3.90 18.31
N GLY A 132 5.03 3.29 17.21
CA GLY A 132 6.13 3.81 16.41
C GLY A 132 5.69 4.57 15.16
N LEU A 133 4.39 4.89 15.03
CA LEU A 133 3.92 5.84 14.04
C LEU A 133 4.35 7.26 14.44
N VAL A 134 5.05 7.95 13.53
CA VAL A 134 5.39 9.37 13.68
C VAL A 134 4.28 10.21 13.05
N ALA A 135 3.99 9.99 11.77
CA ALA A 135 2.88 10.62 11.10
C ALA A 135 2.45 9.85 9.85
N ALA A 136 1.24 10.11 9.38
CA ALA A 136 0.71 9.58 8.13
C ALA A 136 -0.07 10.64 7.35
N GLN A 137 -0.08 10.49 6.03
CA GLN A 137 -1.07 11.06 5.12
C GLN A 137 -1.75 9.91 4.39
N LEU A 138 -3.06 9.81 4.55
CA LEU A 138 -3.89 8.80 3.88
C LEU A 138 -4.84 9.55 2.95
N GLY A 139 -4.77 9.27 1.67
CA GLY A 139 -5.50 10.04 0.67
C GLY A 139 -5.83 9.24 -0.57
N GLY A 140 -6.46 9.91 -1.51
CA GLY A 140 -6.86 9.29 -2.76
C GLY A 140 -7.34 10.32 -3.77
N SER A 141 -7.72 9.80 -4.93
CA SER A 141 -8.29 10.55 -6.03
C SER A 141 -9.48 9.78 -6.57
N ALA A 142 -10.62 10.46 -6.66
CA ALA A 142 -11.83 9.90 -7.24
C ALA A 142 -11.72 9.88 -8.77
N GLU A 143 -11.14 10.94 -9.36
CA GLU A 143 -10.89 11.04 -10.80
C GLU A 143 -10.02 9.89 -11.30
N CYS A 144 -8.94 9.61 -10.58
CA CYS A 144 -8.04 8.51 -10.91
C CYS A 144 -8.40 7.19 -10.25
N GLY A 145 -9.50 7.09 -9.49
CA GLY A 145 -9.85 5.89 -8.73
C GLY A 145 -8.63 5.28 -8.02
N SER A 146 -7.94 6.06 -7.19
CA SER A 146 -6.68 5.63 -6.56
C SER A 146 -6.65 5.94 -5.08
N ALA A 147 -5.89 5.15 -4.34
CA ALA A 147 -5.60 5.36 -2.94
C ALA A 147 -4.09 5.43 -2.72
N ARG A 148 -3.66 6.28 -1.80
CA ARG A 148 -2.26 6.51 -1.47
C ARG A 148 -2.07 6.61 0.03
N THR A 149 -0.95 6.06 0.50
CA THR A 149 -0.47 6.26 1.86
C THR A 149 0.93 6.85 1.81
N PHE A 150 1.22 7.78 2.71
CA PHE A 150 2.57 8.30 2.94
C PHE A 150 2.81 8.33 4.44
N VAL A 151 3.67 7.44 4.92
CA VAL A 151 3.79 7.14 6.36
C VAL A 151 5.24 7.29 6.81
N VAL A 152 5.41 7.93 7.95
CA VAL A 152 6.68 8.17 8.64
C VAL A 152 6.69 7.34 9.92
N TRP A 153 7.75 6.57 10.10
CA TRP A 153 7.94 5.62 11.17
C TRP A 153 9.19 5.96 11.97
N GLU A 154 9.15 5.73 13.28
CA GLU A 154 10.33 5.87 14.14
C GLU A 154 11.42 4.85 13.76
N SER A 155 11.02 3.70 13.20
CA SER A 155 11.92 2.60 12.87
C SER A 155 11.29 1.62 11.90
N GLN A 156 12.14 0.83 11.25
CA GLN A 156 11.69 -0.28 10.40
C GLN A 156 10.92 -1.35 11.19
N ALA A 157 11.25 -1.56 12.47
CA ALA A 157 10.53 -2.49 13.33
C ALA A 157 9.08 -2.05 13.56
N ALA A 158 8.86 -0.74 13.78
CA ALA A 158 7.51 -0.18 13.92
C ALA A 158 6.69 -0.32 12.63
N MET A 159 7.30 -0.03 11.47
CA MET A 159 6.67 -0.27 10.15
C MET A 159 6.27 -1.74 9.99
N MET A 160 7.19 -2.68 10.26
CA MET A 160 6.92 -4.11 10.12
C MET A 160 5.85 -4.62 11.09
N ALA A 161 5.71 -4.00 12.27
CA ALA A 161 4.63 -4.33 13.20
C ALA A 161 3.25 -3.98 12.62
N PHE A 162 3.14 -2.91 11.83
CA PHE A 162 1.91 -2.61 11.08
C PHE A 162 1.73 -3.55 9.88
N VAL A 163 2.78 -3.74 9.07
CA VAL A 163 2.72 -4.57 7.85
C VAL A 163 2.31 -6.02 8.17
N THR A 164 2.74 -6.55 9.31
CA THR A 164 2.38 -7.92 9.72
C THR A 164 1.09 -8.01 10.55
N SER A 165 0.36 -6.90 10.72
CA SER A 165 -0.92 -6.89 11.43
C SER A 165 -2.04 -7.56 10.64
N ASP A 166 -3.01 -8.14 11.35
CA ASP A 166 -4.17 -8.80 10.73
C ASP A 166 -4.96 -7.86 9.79
N ALA A 167 -5.06 -6.56 10.12
CA ALA A 167 -5.75 -5.57 9.30
C ALA A 167 -5.06 -5.35 7.95
N HIS A 168 -3.73 -5.23 7.96
CA HIS A 168 -2.96 -5.08 6.73
C HIS A 168 -2.98 -6.36 5.90
N VAL A 169 -2.81 -7.53 6.53
CA VAL A 169 -2.87 -8.83 5.88
C VAL A 169 -4.23 -9.05 5.20
N ALA A 170 -5.34 -8.72 5.88
CA ALA A 170 -6.67 -8.80 5.29
C ALA A 170 -6.82 -7.93 4.03
N SER A 171 -6.13 -6.79 4.00
CA SER A 171 -6.16 -5.87 2.85
C SER A 171 -5.37 -6.43 1.66
N ILE A 172 -4.17 -6.98 1.91
CA ILE A 172 -3.37 -7.64 0.87
C ILE A 172 -4.17 -8.76 0.21
N VAL A 173 -4.86 -9.59 1.01
CA VAL A 173 -5.71 -10.68 0.48
C VAL A 173 -6.83 -10.16 -0.43
N ALA A 174 -7.32 -8.95 -0.21
CA ALA A 174 -8.38 -8.35 -1.02
C ALA A 174 -7.88 -7.65 -2.29
N PHE A 175 -6.58 -7.36 -2.42
CA PHE A 175 -6.02 -6.58 -3.54
C PHE A 175 -6.40 -7.11 -4.92
N PRO A 176 -6.38 -8.43 -5.21
CA PRO A 176 -6.74 -8.91 -6.55
C PRO A 176 -8.17 -8.56 -6.97
N SER A 177 -9.08 -8.35 -6.02
CA SER A 177 -10.47 -7.95 -6.29
C SER A 177 -10.70 -6.43 -6.26
N LEU A 178 -9.73 -5.67 -5.75
CA LEU A 178 -9.85 -4.22 -5.55
C LEU A 178 -8.99 -3.43 -6.52
N SER A 179 -7.94 -4.02 -7.09
CA SER A 179 -6.92 -3.32 -7.86
C SER A 179 -6.97 -3.63 -9.36
N ARG A 180 -6.64 -2.63 -10.18
CA ARG A 180 -6.39 -2.77 -11.62
C ARG A 180 -4.90 -2.91 -11.97
N GLY A 181 -4.21 -3.82 -11.29
CA GLY A 181 -2.79 -4.11 -11.57
C GLY A 181 -1.87 -4.15 -10.35
N GLY A 182 -2.41 -4.48 -9.18
CA GLY A 182 -1.65 -4.61 -7.93
C GLY A 182 -1.47 -3.29 -7.16
N SER A 183 -0.55 -3.29 -6.21
CA SER A 183 -0.15 -2.10 -5.46
C SER A 183 1.32 -1.80 -5.72
N ILE A 184 1.72 -0.53 -5.71
CA ILE A 184 3.11 -0.12 -5.76
C ILE A 184 3.50 0.37 -4.37
N LEU A 185 4.58 -0.19 -3.83
CA LEU A 185 5.13 0.17 -2.52
C LEU A 185 6.56 0.67 -2.71
N SER A 186 6.87 1.80 -2.10
CA SER A 186 8.24 2.25 -1.89
C SER A 186 8.53 2.34 -0.40
N VAL A 187 9.60 1.68 0.04
CA VAL A 187 10.17 1.84 1.38
C VAL A 187 11.55 2.45 1.22
N TRP A 188 11.82 3.52 1.95
CA TRP A 188 13.08 4.23 1.85
C TRP A 188 14.13 3.43 2.63
N PRO A 189 15.20 2.96 1.97
CA PRO A 189 16.12 1.99 2.57
C PRO A 189 16.94 2.56 3.73
N GLU A 190 17.08 3.88 3.77
CA GLU A 190 17.83 4.63 4.78
C GLU A 190 16.88 5.58 5.51
N ALA A 191 17.16 5.82 6.78
CA ALA A 191 16.43 6.83 7.54
C ALA A 191 16.79 8.22 6.98
N VAL A 192 15.79 9.09 6.89
CA VAL A 192 15.94 10.41 6.26
C VAL A 192 15.52 11.55 7.19
N PRO A 193 16.11 12.74 7.05
CA PRO A 193 15.67 13.92 7.79
C PRO A 193 14.31 14.41 7.28
N VAL A 194 13.57 15.12 8.14
CA VAL A 194 12.23 15.67 7.82
C VAL A 194 12.22 16.52 6.56
N SER A 195 13.29 17.27 6.29
CA SER A 195 13.43 18.10 5.09
C SER A 195 13.34 17.32 3.77
N GLU A 196 13.60 16.02 3.78
CA GLU A 196 13.53 15.16 2.60
C GLU A 196 12.16 14.46 2.46
N ILE A 197 11.33 14.47 3.51
CA ILE A 197 10.03 13.79 3.54
C ILE A 197 8.97 14.64 2.82
N THR A 198 8.99 14.57 1.50
CA THR A 198 8.10 15.33 0.61
C THR A 198 7.35 14.42 -0.36
N TRP A 199 6.20 14.88 -0.86
CA TRP A 199 5.49 14.15 -1.91
C TRP A 199 6.30 14.01 -3.19
N GLU A 200 7.07 15.04 -3.58
CA GLU A 200 7.94 14.97 -4.75
C GLU A 200 8.92 13.80 -4.64
N ALA A 201 9.62 13.69 -3.51
CA ALA A 201 10.54 12.58 -3.22
C ALA A 201 9.84 11.21 -3.16
N ALA A 202 8.59 11.16 -2.68
CA ALA A 202 7.80 9.93 -2.61
C ALA A 202 7.31 9.47 -3.99
N LEU A 203 6.90 10.40 -4.85
CA LEU A 203 6.42 10.13 -6.21
C LEU A 203 7.56 9.65 -7.11
N GLU A 204 8.73 10.28 -7.03
CA GLU A 204 9.94 9.84 -7.75
C GLU A 204 10.28 8.38 -7.41
N ARG A 205 10.27 8.03 -6.12
CA ARG A 205 10.57 6.66 -5.69
C ARG A 205 9.48 5.65 -6.06
N LEU A 206 8.21 6.09 -6.10
CA LEU A 206 7.11 5.23 -6.58
C LEU A 206 7.22 4.96 -8.08
N ALA A 207 7.69 5.92 -8.87
CA ALA A 207 7.92 5.76 -10.31
C ALA A 207 8.95 4.66 -10.62
N ASP A 208 9.97 4.53 -9.77
CA ASP A 208 11.01 3.50 -9.90
C ASP A 208 10.60 2.13 -9.34
N SER A 209 9.42 2.03 -8.72
CA SER A 209 8.95 0.83 -8.03
C SER A 209 8.03 -0.01 -8.93
N GLN A 210 8.10 -1.34 -8.78
CA GLN A 210 7.21 -2.26 -9.50
C GLN A 210 5.96 -2.56 -8.68
N ALA A 211 4.87 -2.84 -9.39
CA ALA A 211 3.65 -3.34 -8.75
C ALA A 211 3.88 -4.75 -8.19
N TYR A 212 3.23 -5.05 -7.07
CA TYR A 212 3.13 -6.38 -6.49
C TYR A 212 1.66 -6.80 -6.39
N ASP A 213 1.44 -8.11 -6.55
CA ASP A 213 0.15 -8.79 -6.53
C ASP A 213 0.02 -9.80 -5.37
#